data_AF-A0AAI8N155-F1
#
_entry.id   AF-A0AAI8N155-F1
#
_cell.length_a   1.000
_cell.length_b   1.000
_cell.length_c   1.000
_cell.angle_alpha   90.00
_cell.angle_beta   90.00
_cell.angle_gamma   90.00
#
_symmetry.space_group_name_H-M   'P 1'
#
loop_
_entity.id
_entity.type
_entity.pdbx_description
1 polymer ?
#
loop_
_entity_poly.entity_id
_entity_poly.type
_entity_poly.pdbx_seq_one_letter_code
_entity_poly.pdbx_strand_id
1 'polypeptide(L)'
;MMKKGLLAGVLTSAVLFGVCTADIPGVISPNTAEAASQLSKGIGGRAYLNSTGSVLVTKIQLPSSIQVSNGTAYIYSGFTGGTEADIGLQYSETYRVWKPIMKVGSKGQSQVRYLEGESQFTYTKGFRPGSTVQLTIYKNLNGNTRATYWGTNNDGYTGRIISELAQTNVGSVSKWKALATVAVTSEDQRPYIKSNFSTAFTNITIDNKAVTPVVDTQDFAKVTVSGSSISMSVVK
;
A
#
# COMPACT_ATOMS: atom_id res chain seq x y z
N MET A 1 80.73 -6.79 15.27
CA MET A 1 81.48 -5.91 14.36
C MET A 1 80.55 -5.39 13.29
N MET A 2 80.43 -4.06 13.21
CA MET A 2 79.75 -3.33 12.15
C MET A 2 80.42 -3.56 10.79
N LYS A 3 79.65 -3.59 9.70
CA LYS A 3 79.85 -2.63 8.60
C LYS A 3 78.62 -2.53 7.69
N LYS A 4 78.20 -1.28 7.54
CA LYS A 4 77.13 -0.76 6.69
C LYS A 4 77.54 -0.85 5.21
N GLY A 5 76.59 -1.14 4.33
CA GLY A 5 76.62 -0.82 2.90
C GLY A 5 75.47 0.13 2.59
N LEU A 6 75.77 1.17 1.83
CA LEU A 6 75.05 2.44 1.69
C LEU A 6 74.00 2.43 0.56
N LEU A 7 73.05 3.35 0.70
CA LEU A 7 71.92 3.74 -0.15
C LEU A 7 72.25 4.19 -1.59
N ALA A 8 71.34 3.86 -2.51
CA ALA A 8 70.82 4.68 -3.62
C ALA A 8 69.55 3.95 -4.10
N GLY A 9 68.41 4.52 -4.48
CA GLY A 9 67.95 5.85 -4.85
C GLY A 9 66.53 5.62 -5.39
N VAL A 10 65.62 6.55 -5.12
CA VAL A 10 64.16 6.43 -5.28
C VAL A 10 63.73 6.36 -6.76
N LEU A 11 62.73 5.53 -7.06
CA LEU A 11 61.69 5.82 -8.06
C LEU A 11 60.39 5.10 -7.69
N THR A 12 59.49 5.84 -7.07
CA THR A 12 58.08 5.47 -6.91
C THR A 12 57.41 5.47 -8.27
N SER A 13 56.89 4.33 -8.69
CA SER A 13 55.85 4.23 -9.71
C SER A 13 54.69 3.48 -9.08
N ALA A 14 53.61 4.21 -8.83
CA ALA A 14 52.33 3.65 -8.43
C ALA A 14 51.81 2.78 -9.58
N VAL A 15 51.71 1.47 -9.36
CA VAL A 15 51.00 0.58 -10.29
C VAL A 15 49.51 0.71 -9.98
N LEU A 16 48.85 1.55 -10.78
CA LEU A 16 47.41 1.55 -10.95
C LEU A 16 47.04 0.23 -11.62
N PHE A 17 46.58 -0.76 -10.85
CA PHE A 17 45.92 -1.92 -11.43
C PHE A 17 44.54 -1.46 -11.93
N GLY A 18 44.52 -1.00 -13.18
CA GLY A 18 43.31 -1.03 -13.98
C GLY A 18 42.87 -2.48 -14.10
N VAL A 19 41.77 -2.83 -13.44
CA VAL A 19 41.03 -4.04 -13.81
C VAL A 19 40.37 -3.77 -15.15
N CYS A 20 41.06 -4.14 -16.22
CA CYS A 20 40.46 -4.36 -17.52
C CYS A 20 39.47 -5.52 -17.35
N THR A 21 38.17 -5.23 -17.25
CA THR A 21 37.15 -6.25 -17.43
C THR A 21 37.09 -6.57 -18.92
N ALA A 22 37.77 -7.64 -19.33
CA ALA A 22 37.50 -8.28 -20.59
C ALA A 22 36.10 -8.90 -20.50
N ASP A 23 35.16 -8.40 -21.31
CA ASP A 23 33.84 -9.02 -21.45
C ASP A 23 34.04 -10.42 -22.04
N ILE A 24 33.83 -11.44 -21.21
CA ILE A 24 33.70 -12.82 -21.64
C ILE A 24 32.29 -12.95 -22.26
N PRO A 25 32.16 -13.23 -23.56
CA PRO A 25 30.85 -13.43 -24.17
C PRO A 25 30.19 -14.66 -23.55
N GLY A 26 29.09 -14.47 -22.84
CA GLY A 26 28.27 -15.56 -22.29
C GLY A 26 28.10 -15.57 -20.77
N VAL A 27 28.72 -14.65 -20.02
CA VAL A 27 28.34 -14.44 -18.61
C VAL A 27 27.18 -13.46 -18.58
N ILE A 28 25.97 -13.97 -18.36
CA ILE A 28 24.83 -13.16 -17.99
C ILE A 28 25.20 -12.54 -16.64
N SER A 29 25.64 -11.28 -16.65
CA SER A 29 25.69 -10.45 -15.45
C SER A 29 24.35 -10.65 -14.74
N PRO A 30 24.33 -10.98 -13.44
CA PRO A 30 23.07 -10.89 -12.72
C PRO A 30 22.68 -9.43 -12.85
N ASN A 31 21.70 -9.15 -13.71
CA ASN A 31 20.94 -7.92 -13.66
C ASN A 31 20.64 -7.76 -12.18
N THR A 32 21.27 -6.77 -11.55
CA THR A 32 20.88 -6.31 -10.23
C THR A 32 19.42 -5.97 -10.39
N ALA A 33 18.55 -6.92 -10.02
CA ALA A 33 17.13 -6.70 -9.92
C ALA A 33 17.04 -5.47 -9.02
N GLU A 34 16.63 -4.35 -9.61
CA GLU A 34 16.39 -3.12 -8.89
C GLU A 34 15.53 -3.53 -7.70
N ALA A 35 16.09 -3.44 -6.49
CA ALA A 35 15.41 -3.93 -5.31
C ALA A 35 14.04 -3.25 -5.29
N ALA A 36 12.96 -4.04 -5.43
CA ALA A 36 11.62 -3.51 -5.58
C ALA A 36 11.41 -2.42 -4.52
N SER A 37 11.01 -1.22 -4.97
CA SER A 37 10.88 -0.05 -4.09
C SER A 37 10.08 -0.44 -2.86
N GLN A 38 10.68 -0.35 -1.68
CA GLN A 38 10.06 -0.80 -0.44
C GLN A 38 8.95 0.17 -0.02
N LEU A 39 7.85 -0.36 0.54
CA LEU A 39 6.86 0.51 1.19
C LEU A 39 7.41 1.05 2.51
N SER A 40 7.22 2.33 2.81
CA SER A 40 7.56 2.81 4.16
C SER A 40 6.66 2.13 5.20
N LYS A 41 7.26 1.57 6.25
CA LYS A 41 6.68 1.02 7.47
C LYS A 41 5.75 -0.16 7.24
N GLY A 42 6.16 -1.09 6.38
CA GLY A 42 5.38 -2.29 6.15
C GLY A 42 5.81 -3.05 4.91
N ILE A 43 4.98 -3.99 4.49
CA ILE A 43 5.10 -4.71 3.22
C ILE A 43 3.79 -4.61 2.46
N GLY A 44 3.79 -4.90 1.17
CA GLY A 44 2.56 -4.93 0.39
C GLY A 44 2.73 -4.57 -1.09
N GLY A 45 1.58 -4.52 -1.75
CA GLY A 45 1.45 -4.10 -3.14
C GLY A 45 0.87 -2.70 -3.24
N ARG A 46 1.36 -1.92 -4.22
CA ARG A 46 0.78 -0.62 -4.61
C ARG A 46 0.57 -0.56 -6.10
N ALA A 47 -0.56 0.00 -6.50
CA ALA A 47 -0.80 0.46 -7.86
C ALA A 47 -1.32 1.90 -7.84
N TYR A 48 -0.88 2.69 -8.81
CA TYR A 48 -1.40 4.04 -9.03
C TYR A 48 -2.54 4.02 -10.04
N LEU A 49 -3.46 4.95 -9.85
CA LEU A 49 -4.61 5.22 -10.70
C LEU A 49 -4.41 6.65 -11.24
N ASN A 50 -3.89 6.77 -12.46
CA ASN A 50 -3.47 8.04 -13.06
C ASN A 50 -4.68 8.91 -13.47
N SER A 51 -5.35 9.47 -12.47
CA SER A 51 -6.50 10.37 -12.60
C SER A 51 -6.45 11.44 -11.52
N THR A 52 -6.93 12.63 -11.84
CA THR A 52 -7.04 13.78 -10.93
C THR A 52 -8.48 14.00 -10.43
N GLY A 53 -9.39 13.08 -10.81
CA GLY A 53 -10.81 13.18 -10.56
C GLY A 53 -11.21 13.17 -9.08
N SER A 54 -12.49 13.34 -8.82
CA SER A 54 -13.02 13.68 -7.48
C SER A 54 -13.66 12.52 -6.73
N VAL A 55 -14.24 11.58 -7.47
CA VAL A 55 -15.00 10.46 -6.89
C VAL A 55 -14.46 9.14 -7.41
N LEU A 56 -13.89 8.32 -6.53
CA LEU A 56 -13.49 6.95 -6.84
C LEU A 56 -14.61 5.99 -6.45
N VAL A 57 -14.92 5.01 -7.32
CA VAL A 57 -15.80 3.89 -7.04
C VAL A 57 -15.09 2.59 -7.41
N THR A 58 -15.12 1.60 -6.52
CA THR A 58 -14.54 0.27 -6.74
C THR A 58 -15.25 -0.80 -5.92
N LYS A 59 -15.13 -2.06 -6.32
CA LYS A 59 -15.52 -3.23 -5.51
C LYS A 59 -14.28 -3.93 -5.00
N ILE A 60 -14.18 -4.07 -3.68
CA ILE A 60 -13.09 -4.74 -2.98
C ILE A 60 -13.55 -6.15 -2.62
N GLN A 61 -12.89 -7.16 -3.16
CA GLN A 61 -13.07 -8.54 -2.73
C GLN A 61 -12.17 -8.81 -1.52
N LEU A 62 -12.76 -9.03 -0.35
CA LEU A 62 -12.01 -9.29 0.87
C LEU A 62 -11.44 -10.71 0.87
N PRO A 63 -10.27 -10.92 1.51
CA PRO A 63 -9.71 -12.25 1.67
C PRO A 63 -10.68 -13.16 2.43
N SER A 64 -10.90 -14.38 1.94
CA SER A 64 -11.67 -15.42 2.64
C SER A 64 -10.88 -16.01 3.82
N SER A 65 -9.56 -16.07 3.66
CA SER A 65 -8.59 -16.44 4.69
C SER A 65 -7.52 -15.35 4.79
N ILE A 66 -7.08 -15.05 6.00
CA ILE A 66 -6.00 -14.12 6.26
C ILE A 66 -5.15 -14.64 7.41
N GLN A 67 -3.83 -14.65 7.19
CA GLN A 67 -2.83 -14.84 8.23
C GLN A 67 -1.99 -13.58 8.29
N VAL A 68 -2.00 -12.88 9.42
CA VAL A 68 -1.16 -11.72 9.68
C VAL A 68 -0.69 -11.80 11.13
N SER A 69 0.57 -11.41 11.36
CA SER A 69 1.12 -11.20 12.70
C SER A 69 2.25 -10.17 12.63
N ASN A 70 2.55 -9.53 13.77
CA ASN A 70 3.57 -8.48 13.91
C ASN A 70 3.34 -7.28 12.97
N GLY A 71 2.09 -6.94 12.74
CA GLY A 71 1.65 -5.79 11.95
C GLY A 71 0.14 -5.81 11.77
N THR A 72 -0.41 -4.75 11.18
CA THR A 72 -1.85 -4.66 10.90
C THR A 72 -2.09 -4.69 9.40
N ALA A 73 -3.03 -5.52 8.95
CA ALA A 73 -3.39 -5.62 7.55
C ALA A 73 -4.32 -4.47 7.13
N TYR A 74 -4.03 -3.85 5.99
CA TYR A 74 -4.85 -2.81 5.38
C TYR A 74 -5.12 -3.11 3.91
N ILE A 75 -6.34 -2.84 3.46
CA ILE A 75 -6.74 -2.85 2.05
C ILE A 75 -7.43 -1.53 1.79
N TYR A 76 -6.79 -0.65 1.03
CA TYR A 76 -7.28 0.71 0.90
C TYR A 76 -7.04 1.32 -0.48
N SER A 77 -7.87 2.29 -0.79
CA SER A 77 -7.61 3.25 -1.86
C SER A 77 -7.29 4.61 -1.25
N GLY A 78 -7.02 5.59 -2.08
CA GLY A 78 -6.75 6.94 -1.62
C GLY A 78 -6.14 7.77 -2.72
N PHE A 79 -5.51 8.87 -2.35
CA PHE A 79 -4.90 9.78 -3.31
C PHE A 79 -3.66 10.44 -2.75
N THR A 80 -2.85 10.95 -3.66
CA THR A 80 -1.66 11.77 -3.40
C THR A 80 -1.77 13.09 -4.16
N GLY A 81 -1.02 14.09 -3.73
CA GLY A 81 -0.98 15.44 -4.28
C GLY A 81 -0.55 16.42 -3.19
N GLY A 82 -1.26 17.54 -3.04
CA GLY A 82 -1.05 18.46 -1.91
C GLY A 82 -1.41 17.84 -0.55
N THR A 83 -2.14 16.72 -0.53
CA THR A 83 -2.49 15.98 0.69
C THR A 83 -2.54 14.49 0.38
N GLU A 84 -1.88 13.69 1.22
CA GLU A 84 -1.97 12.23 1.19
C GLU A 84 -3.23 11.74 1.89
N ALA A 85 -3.88 10.74 1.30
CA ALA A 85 -5.04 10.08 1.89
C ALA A 85 -4.96 8.57 1.76
N ASP A 86 -5.30 7.88 2.85
CA ASP A 86 -5.43 6.43 2.95
C ASP A 86 -6.84 6.12 3.48
N ILE A 87 -7.68 5.51 2.64
CA ILE A 87 -9.13 5.36 2.87
C ILE A 87 -9.56 3.96 2.42
N GLY A 88 -10.04 3.14 3.35
CA GLY A 88 -10.42 1.77 3.03
C GLY A 88 -10.74 0.96 4.26
N LEU A 89 -10.09 -0.20 4.37
CA LEU A 89 -10.40 -1.21 5.37
C LEU A 89 -9.14 -1.66 6.12
N GLN A 90 -9.27 -1.83 7.43
CA GLN A 90 -8.26 -2.43 8.30
C GLN A 90 -8.78 -3.76 8.84
N TYR A 91 -7.92 -4.77 8.91
CA TYR A 91 -8.28 -6.05 9.51
C TYR A 91 -8.19 -5.98 11.03
N SER A 92 -9.21 -6.49 11.71
CA SER A 92 -9.25 -6.61 13.16
C SER A 92 -9.03 -8.07 13.55
N GLU A 93 -7.83 -8.42 13.99
CA GLU A 93 -7.50 -9.80 14.41
C GLU A 93 -8.41 -10.29 15.54
N THR A 94 -8.71 -9.42 16.52
CA THR A 94 -9.58 -9.73 17.66
C THR A 94 -10.99 -10.19 17.25
N TYR A 95 -11.58 -9.53 16.25
CA TYR A 95 -12.97 -9.78 15.83
C TYR A 95 -13.08 -10.50 14.49
N ARG A 96 -11.95 -10.74 13.81
CA ARG A 96 -11.84 -11.40 12.50
C ARG A 96 -12.72 -10.76 11.42
N VAL A 97 -12.73 -9.43 11.38
CA VAL A 97 -13.50 -8.62 10.44
C VAL A 97 -12.69 -7.47 9.87
N TRP A 98 -13.15 -6.92 8.75
CA TRP A 98 -12.61 -5.73 8.13
C TRP A 98 -13.43 -4.49 8.52
N LYS A 99 -12.77 -3.45 9.02
CA LYS A 99 -13.42 -2.22 9.51
C LYS A 99 -13.00 -1.02 8.68
N PRO A 100 -13.85 0.00 8.51
CA PRO A 100 -13.45 1.25 7.88
C PRO A 100 -12.22 1.88 8.56
N ILE A 101 -11.34 2.45 7.74
CA ILE A 101 -10.21 3.27 8.17
C ILE A 101 -10.11 4.49 7.26
N MET A 102 -9.86 5.66 7.84
CA MET A 102 -9.56 6.88 7.09
C MET A 102 -8.42 7.67 7.71
N LYS A 103 -7.53 8.15 6.86
CA LYS A 103 -6.52 9.17 7.16
C LYS A 103 -6.40 10.13 5.98
N VAL A 104 -6.44 11.43 6.22
CA VAL A 104 -6.31 12.48 5.20
C VAL A 104 -5.43 13.59 5.78
N GLY A 105 -4.20 13.69 5.28
CA GLY A 105 -3.18 14.58 5.82
C GLY A 105 -2.90 14.26 7.29
N SER A 106 -3.02 15.27 8.15
CA SER A 106 -2.87 15.14 9.61
C SER A 106 -4.09 14.55 10.30
N LYS A 107 -5.25 14.46 9.63
CA LYS A 107 -6.48 13.94 10.23
C LYS A 107 -6.54 12.42 10.10
N GLY A 108 -6.86 11.74 11.19
CA GLY A 108 -6.83 10.27 11.26
C GLY A 108 -8.10 9.65 11.83
N GLN A 109 -8.01 8.34 12.08
CA GLN A 109 -9.15 7.52 12.48
C GLN A 109 -9.89 8.01 13.74
N SER A 110 -9.19 8.59 14.71
CA SER A 110 -9.78 9.13 15.94
C SER A 110 -10.69 10.34 15.70
N GLN A 111 -10.63 10.95 14.51
CA GLN A 111 -11.42 12.12 14.12
C GLN A 111 -12.50 11.77 13.10
N VAL A 112 -12.64 10.49 12.73
CA VAL A 112 -13.68 10.03 11.81
C VAL A 112 -15.04 10.14 12.47
N ARG A 113 -15.98 10.76 11.77
CA ARG A 113 -17.39 10.77 12.12
C ARG A 113 -18.11 9.71 11.29
N TYR A 114 -18.88 8.86 11.95
CA TYR A 114 -19.78 7.94 11.26
C TYR A 114 -21.15 8.59 11.12
N LEU A 115 -21.59 8.80 9.89
CA LEU A 115 -22.87 9.40 9.59
C LEU A 115 -23.99 8.36 9.52
N GLU A 116 -23.63 7.10 9.27
CA GLU A 116 -24.55 5.97 9.14
C GLU A 116 -23.78 4.67 9.42
N GLY A 117 -24.45 3.66 9.98
CA GLY A 117 -23.95 2.27 10.02
C GLY A 117 -22.89 1.95 11.08
N GLU A 118 -22.57 2.88 11.98
CA GLU A 118 -21.53 2.69 13.01
C GLU A 118 -21.71 1.40 13.81
N SER A 119 -22.90 1.16 14.36
CA SER A 119 -23.20 -0.04 15.17
C SER A 119 -23.14 -1.35 14.38
N GLN A 120 -23.18 -1.30 13.05
CA GLN A 120 -23.20 -2.49 12.18
C GLN A 120 -21.82 -2.87 11.65
N PHE A 121 -20.86 -1.95 11.63
CA PHE A 121 -19.57 -2.14 10.96
C PHE A 121 -18.36 -1.65 11.77
N THR A 122 -18.53 -1.35 13.05
CA THR A 122 -17.45 -0.93 13.95
C THR A 122 -17.46 -1.73 15.27
N TYR A 123 -16.52 -1.43 16.17
CA TYR A 123 -16.33 -2.11 17.46
C TYR A 123 -16.17 -3.64 17.33
N THR A 124 -17.17 -4.45 17.67
CA THR A 124 -17.12 -5.91 17.54
C THR A 124 -17.59 -6.40 16.17
N LYS A 125 -18.11 -5.49 15.34
CA LYS A 125 -18.62 -5.76 14.00
C LYS A 125 -17.72 -5.19 12.92
N GLY A 126 -17.91 -5.68 11.70
CA GLY A 126 -17.20 -5.26 10.50
C GLY A 126 -17.54 -6.18 9.33
N PHE A 127 -17.06 -5.84 8.13
CA PHE A 127 -17.27 -6.64 6.94
C PHE A 127 -16.64 -8.02 7.10
N ARG A 128 -17.40 -9.07 6.81
CA ARG A 128 -16.95 -10.45 7.00
C ARG A 128 -15.88 -10.84 5.96
N PRO A 129 -14.91 -11.69 6.32
CA PRO A 129 -13.97 -12.28 5.36
C PRO A 129 -14.69 -12.92 4.16
N GLY A 130 -14.06 -12.86 2.98
CA GLY A 130 -14.60 -13.41 1.74
C GLY A 130 -15.77 -12.65 1.12
N SER A 131 -16.28 -11.60 1.77
CA SER A 131 -17.34 -10.76 1.20
C SER A 131 -16.79 -9.69 0.25
N THR A 132 -17.66 -9.16 -0.60
CA THR A 132 -17.36 -8.00 -1.44
C THR A 132 -17.86 -6.73 -0.75
N VAL A 133 -17.04 -5.68 -0.76
CA VAL A 133 -17.40 -4.34 -0.29
C VAL A 133 -17.34 -3.37 -1.46
N GLN A 134 -18.45 -2.70 -1.77
CA GLN A 134 -18.43 -1.56 -2.68
C GLN A 134 -17.97 -0.32 -1.91
N LEU A 135 -16.89 0.29 -2.38
CA LEU A 135 -16.29 1.49 -1.81
C LEU A 135 -16.49 2.66 -2.77
N THR A 136 -17.04 3.76 -2.24
CA THR A 136 -17.08 5.07 -2.91
C THR A 136 -16.35 6.09 -2.06
N ILE A 137 -15.36 6.79 -2.62
CA ILE A 137 -14.61 7.85 -1.95
C ILE A 137 -14.87 9.17 -2.67
N TYR A 138 -15.36 10.16 -1.92
CA TYR A 138 -15.43 11.55 -2.34
C TYR A 138 -14.23 12.28 -1.73
N LYS A 139 -13.30 12.77 -2.54
CA LYS A 139 -12.13 13.51 -2.02
C LYS A 139 -12.57 14.75 -1.22
N ASN A 140 -13.63 15.41 -1.69
CA ASN A 140 -14.20 16.61 -1.10
C ASN A 140 -15.71 16.66 -1.43
N LEU A 141 -16.53 16.58 -0.40
CA LEU A 141 -17.98 16.76 -0.43
C LEU A 141 -18.31 17.81 0.64
N ASN A 142 -18.62 19.03 0.20
CA ASN A 142 -18.90 20.18 1.08
C ASN A 142 -17.77 20.46 2.11
N GLY A 143 -16.50 20.36 1.69
CA GLY A 143 -15.32 20.58 2.52
C GLY A 143 -14.80 19.33 3.26
N ASN A 144 -15.51 18.20 3.16
CA ASN A 144 -15.20 16.99 3.91
C ASN A 144 -14.76 15.85 2.98
N THR A 145 -13.84 15.00 3.42
CA THR A 145 -13.54 13.75 2.70
C THR A 145 -14.45 12.66 3.24
N ARG A 146 -15.23 12.03 2.34
CA ARG A 146 -16.25 11.03 2.71
C ARG A 146 -15.98 9.70 2.02
N ALA A 147 -16.14 8.61 2.76
CA ALA A 147 -16.12 7.26 2.25
C ALA A 147 -17.45 6.56 2.56
N THR A 148 -18.03 5.91 1.57
CA THR A 148 -19.21 5.07 1.71
C THR A 148 -18.82 3.64 1.40
N TYR A 149 -19.21 2.73 2.29
CA TYR A 149 -18.94 1.31 2.17
C TYR A 149 -20.28 0.57 2.16
N TRP A 150 -20.48 -0.34 1.23
CA TRP A 150 -21.65 -1.22 1.18
C TRP A 150 -21.21 -2.68 1.14
N GLY A 151 -21.74 -3.50 2.03
CA GLY A 151 -21.38 -4.91 2.13
C GLY A 151 -22.06 -5.62 3.30
N THR A 152 -21.59 -6.83 3.61
CA THR A 152 -22.18 -7.70 4.64
C THR A 152 -21.26 -7.81 5.86
N ASN A 153 -21.80 -7.61 7.06
CA ASN A 153 -21.05 -7.76 8.30
C ASN A 153 -20.95 -9.23 8.77
N ASN A 154 -20.27 -9.46 9.89
CA ASN A 154 -20.11 -10.78 10.51
C ASN A 154 -21.39 -11.40 11.09
N ASP A 155 -22.49 -10.65 11.21
CA ASP A 155 -23.80 -11.19 11.62
C ASP A 155 -24.72 -11.48 10.44
N GLY A 156 -24.29 -11.19 9.21
CA GLY A 156 -25.10 -11.35 8.00
C GLY A 156 -25.95 -10.12 7.64
N TYR A 157 -25.88 -9.03 8.42
CA TYR A 157 -26.50 -7.77 8.02
C TYR A 157 -25.80 -7.20 6.78
N THR A 158 -26.57 -6.91 5.73
CA THR A 158 -26.08 -6.26 4.52
C THR A 158 -26.59 -4.84 4.46
N GLY A 159 -25.69 -3.88 4.39
CA GLY A 159 -26.03 -2.47 4.42
C GLY A 159 -24.82 -1.57 4.24
N ARG A 160 -24.92 -0.36 4.79
CA ARG A 160 -23.98 0.73 4.55
C ARG A 160 -23.32 1.21 5.83
N ILE A 161 -22.08 1.68 5.72
CA ILE A 161 -21.46 2.61 6.66
C ILE A 161 -20.92 3.81 5.89
N ILE A 162 -21.15 5.00 6.42
CA ILE A 162 -20.67 6.27 5.86
C ILE A 162 -19.72 6.90 6.88
N SER A 163 -18.46 7.05 6.49
CA SER A 163 -17.39 7.63 7.30
C SER A 163 -16.93 8.96 6.70
N GLU A 164 -16.64 9.93 7.54
CA GLU A 164 -16.25 11.27 7.11
C GLU A 164 -15.16 11.88 7.99
N LEU A 165 -14.19 12.54 7.34
CA LEU A 165 -13.27 13.49 7.97
C LEU A 165 -13.69 14.90 7.55
N ALA A 166 -14.14 15.69 8.52
CA ALA A 166 -14.63 17.04 8.27
C ALA A 166 -13.48 18.02 7.96
N GLN A 167 -13.76 19.06 7.17
CA GLN A 167 -12.84 20.18 6.88
C GLN A 167 -11.46 19.72 6.44
N THR A 168 -11.39 18.70 5.57
CA THR A 168 -10.15 18.30 4.91
C THR A 168 -9.84 19.22 3.73
N ASN A 169 -10.88 19.81 3.11
CA ASN A 169 -10.78 20.80 2.04
C ASN A 169 -9.83 20.40 0.90
N VAL A 170 -9.82 19.10 0.55
CA VAL A 170 -8.93 18.58 -0.50
C VAL A 170 -9.28 19.26 -1.83
N GLY A 171 -8.31 19.96 -2.40
CA GLY A 171 -8.41 20.59 -3.71
C GLY A 171 -7.93 19.66 -4.82
N SER A 172 -6.67 19.83 -5.23
CA SER A 172 -6.06 19.04 -6.29
C SER A 172 -5.60 17.66 -5.81
N VAL A 173 -5.86 16.65 -6.65
CA VAL A 173 -5.31 15.30 -6.55
C VAL A 173 -4.40 15.10 -7.74
N SER A 174 -3.18 14.62 -7.50
CA SER A 174 -2.23 14.31 -8.58
C SER A 174 -2.49 12.93 -9.17
N LYS A 175 -2.73 11.94 -8.33
CA LYS A 175 -3.15 10.59 -8.73
C LYS A 175 -3.85 9.89 -7.57
N TRP A 176 -4.70 8.93 -7.89
CA TRP A 176 -5.26 8.01 -6.92
C TRP A 176 -4.34 6.80 -6.74
N LYS A 177 -4.54 6.02 -5.68
CA LYS A 177 -3.75 4.83 -5.36
C LYS A 177 -4.64 3.72 -4.80
N ALA A 178 -4.23 2.49 -5.00
CA ALA A 178 -4.81 1.31 -4.35
C ALA A 178 -3.67 0.46 -3.77
N LEU A 179 -3.86 -0.05 -2.56
CA LEU A 179 -2.86 -0.78 -1.81
C LEU A 179 -3.47 -1.94 -1.02
N ALA A 180 -2.68 -2.98 -0.84
CA ALA A 180 -2.88 -4.06 0.11
C ALA A 180 -1.57 -4.24 0.88
N THR A 181 -1.60 -4.03 2.20
CA THR A 181 -0.38 -3.93 3.01
C THR A 181 -0.51 -4.64 4.35
N VAL A 182 0.65 -4.95 4.94
CA VAL A 182 0.78 -5.13 6.39
C VAL A 182 1.70 -4.03 6.89
N ALA A 183 1.18 -3.14 7.72
CA ALA A 183 1.95 -2.00 8.23
C ALA A 183 2.35 -2.19 9.69
N VAL A 184 3.48 -1.58 10.05
CA VAL A 184 4.10 -1.57 11.37
C VAL A 184 4.29 -0.14 11.86
N THR A 185 4.53 0.04 13.17
CA THR A 185 4.69 1.39 13.74
C THR A 185 6.14 1.91 13.58
N SER A 186 7.12 0.99 13.61
CA SER A 186 8.54 1.27 13.34
C SER A 186 9.13 0.31 12.29
N GLU A 187 10.13 0.76 11.53
CA GLU A 187 10.79 -0.08 10.51
C GLU A 187 11.50 -1.30 11.09
N ASP A 188 11.99 -1.22 12.34
CA ASP A 188 12.65 -2.35 13.00
C ASP A 188 11.72 -3.57 13.19
N GLN A 189 10.41 -3.36 13.11
CA GLN A 189 9.41 -4.43 13.17
C GLN A 189 9.21 -5.12 11.81
N ARG A 190 9.57 -4.47 10.70
CA ARG A 190 9.37 -4.96 9.33
C ARG A 190 9.91 -6.38 9.13
N PRO A 191 11.12 -6.77 9.60
CA PRO A 191 11.64 -8.12 9.41
C PRO A 191 10.73 -9.21 9.98
N TYR A 192 9.99 -8.93 11.05
CA TYR A 192 9.17 -9.90 11.79
C TYR A 192 7.74 -10.06 11.27
N ILE A 193 7.32 -9.24 10.30
CA ILE A 193 6.01 -9.38 9.65
C ILE A 193 5.89 -10.79 9.05
N LYS A 194 4.77 -11.47 9.34
CA LYS A 194 4.33 -12.66 8.62
C LYS A 194 2.98 -12.39 8.00
N SER A 195 2.79 -12.73 6.74
CA SER A 195 1.54 -12.46 6.05
C SER A 195 1.21 -13.48 4.97
N ASN A 196 -0.08 -13.77 4.83
CA ASN A 196 -0.63 -14.49 3.70
C ASN A 196 -2.10 -14.09 3.52
N PHE A 197 -2.37 -13.22 2.56
CA PHE A 197 -3.72 -12.88 2.11
C PHE A 197 -3.72 -12.33 0.69
N SER A 198 -4.87 -12.42 0.03
CA SER A 198 -5.08 -11.84 -1.30
C SER A 198 -6.39 -11.08 -1.37
N THR A 199 -6.39 -9.99 -2.12
CA THR A 199 -7.55 -9.10 -2.34
C THR A 199 -7.62 -8.68 -3.80
N ALA A 200 -8.78 -8.21 -4.22
CA ALA A 200 -8.93 -7.59 -5.53
C ALA A 200 -9.75 -6.30 -5.46
N PHE A 201 -9.31 -5.30 -6.21
CA PHE A 201 -10.08 -4.10 -6.53
C PHE A 201 -10.61 -4.27 -7.95
N THR A 202 -11.92 -4.19 -8.16
CA THR A 202 -12.57 -4.43 -9.46
C THR A 202 -13.50 -3.29 -9.82
N ASN A 203 -13.75 -3.12 -11.12
CA ASN A 203 -14.60 -2.05 -11.65
C ASN A 203 -14.17 -0.67 -11.16
N ILE A 204 -12.86 -0.41 -11.17
CA ILE A 204 -12.31 0.87 -10.70
C ILE A 204 -12.73 1.97 -11.68
N THR A 205 -13.46 2.93 -11.15
CA THR A 205 -13.82 4.14 -11.88
C THR A 205 -13.47 5.37 -11.07
N ILE A 206 -13.10 6.45 -11.76
CA ILE A 206 -12.96 7.78 -11.18
C ILE A 206 -13.78 8.75 -12.02
N ASP A 207 -14.69 9.48 -11.38
CA ASP A 207 -15.69 10.34 -12.04
C ASP A 207 -16.45 9.60 -13.16
N ASN A 208 -16.89 8.37 -12.84
CA ASN A 208 -17.62 7.44 -13.73
C ASN A 208 -16.84 6.98 -14.98
N LYS A 209 -15.53 7.24 -15.06
CA LYS A 209 -14.65 6.73 -16.13
C LYS A 209 -13.84 5.56 -15.62
N ALA A 210 -13.79 4.46 -16.36
CA ALA A 210 -12.92 3.33 -16.03
C ALA A 210 -11.46 3.78 -16.04
N VAL A 211 -10.69 3.37 -15.03
CA VAL A 211 -9.26 3.70 -14.91
C VAL A 211 -8.47 2.41 -14.86
N THR A 212 -7.53 2.26 -15.81
CA THR A 212 -6.55 1.17 -15.81
C THR A 212 -5.42 1.50 -14.83
N PRO A 213 -5.23 0.72 -13.76
CA PRO A 213 -4.15 0.91 -12.80
C PRO A 213 -2.77 0.66 -13.41
N VAL A 214 -1.74 1.26 -12.81
CA VAL A 214 -0.33 1.01 -13.13
C VAL A 214 0.35 0.45 -11.90
N VAL A 215 0.98 -0.72 -12.05
CA VAL A 215 1.75 -1.37 -10.97
C VAL A 215 2.90 -0.45 -10.55
N ASP A 216 3.14 -0.35 -9.24
CA ASP A 216 4.21 0.48 -8.68
C ASP A 216 5.12 -0.36 -7.76
N THR A 217 4.76 -0.52 -6.49
CA THR A 217 5.54 -1.29 -5.52
C THR A 217 5.04 -2.73 -5.40
N GLN A 218 5.99 -3.67 -5.34
CA GLN A 218 5.78 -5.10 -5.07
C GLN A 218 6.76 -5.58 -3.98
N ASP A 219 6.43 -5.33 -2.72
CA ASP A 219 7.30 -5.59 -1.57
C ASP A 219 6.70 -6.72 -0.74
N PHE A 220 7.23 -7.94 -0.89
CA PHE A 220 6.57 -9.18 -0.43
C PHE A 220 5.11 -9.27 -0.88
N ALA A 221 4.87 -8.83 -2.12
CA ALA A 221 3.57 -8.88 -2.74
C ALA A 221 3.66 -9.12 -4.24
N LYS A 222 2.63 -9.75 -4.80
CA LYS A 222 2.39 -9.85 -6.24
C LYS A 222 1.20 -8.97 -6.61
N VAL A 223 1.39 -8.07 -7.57
CA VAL A 223 0.35 -7.18 -8.08
C VAL A 223 0.10 -7.49 -9.55
N THR A 224 -1.14 -7.78 -9.91
CA THR A 224 -1.54 -8.02 -11.30
C THR A 224 -2.68 -7.10 -11.70
N VAL A 225 -2.55 -6.44 -12.85
CA VAL A 225 -3.58 -5.56 -13.41
C VAL A 225 -4.23 -6.23 -14.61
N SER A 226 -5.56 -6.13 -14.70
CA SER A 226 -6.32 -6.52 -15.89
C SER A 226 -7.50 -5.55 -16.08
N GLY A 227 -7.45 -4.75 -17.15
CA GLY A 227 -8.40 -3.66 -17.38
C GLY A 227 -8.49 -2.71 -16.18
N SER A 228 -9.71 -2.44 -15.71
CA SER A 228 -9.98 -1.61 -14.52
C SER A 228 -9.94 -2.39 -13.19
N SER A 229 -9.14 -3.45 -13.12
CA SER A 229 -9.02 -4.31 -11.94
C SER A 229 -7.58 -4.55 -11.52
N ILE A 230 -7.38 -4.75 -10.22
CA ILE A 230 -6.11 -5.10 -9.58
C ILE A 230 -6.36 -6.33 -8.71
N SER A 231 -5.48 -7.32 -8.80
CA SER A 231 -5.37 -8.37 -7.77
C SER A 231 -4.03 -8.21 -7.06
N MET A 232 -4.05 -8.32 -5.73
CA MET A 232 -2.87 -8.20 -4.88
C MET A 232 -2.80 -9.39 -3.95
N SER A 233 -1.64 -10.04 -3.88
CA SER A 233 -1.35 -11.10 -2.91
C SER A 233 -0.14 -10.67 -2.08
N VAL A 234 -0.29 -10.59 -0.77
CA VAL A 234 0.78 -10.20 0.17
C VAL A 234 1.22 -11.46 0.91
N VAL A 235 2.48 -11.85 0.71
CA VAL A 235 3.05 -13.10 1.23
C VAL A 235 4.46 -12.85 1.73
N LYS A 236 4.67 -13.07 3.03
CA LYS A 236 5.97 -13.02 3.70
C LYS A 236 6.09 -14.09 4.77
#